data_AF-A0A8C3ACS3-F1
#
_entry.id   AF-A0A8C3ACS3-F1
#
_cell.length_a   1.000
_cell.length_b   1.000
_cell.length_c   1.000
_cell.angle_alpha   90.00
_cell.angle_beta   90.00
_cell.angle_gamma   90.00
#
_symmetry.space_group_name_H-M   'P 1'
#
loop_
_entity.id
_entity.type
_entity.pdbx_description
1 polymer ?
#
loop_
_entity_poly.entity_id
_entity_poly.type
_entity_poly.pdbx_seq_one_letter_code
_entity_poly.pdbx_strand_id
1 'polypeptide(L)'
;MYNDTKYSWLPLDDTFICFFMCCSFYADFGPLNLAMLYRYCCRVNMKLKSFTMSRKKLVHHTSYDQKKRANAALLISAYAVIYLKRSPEEAYSTLISGNNPGYLPFRDAAVGECFFNLTLLDCLQGIRKALQHGFLDFESFDVEEYEHYEVRAHRHNNPVLKCA
;
A
#
# COMPACT_ATOMS: atom_id res chain seq x y z
N MET A 1 23.38 -5.23 -8.80
CA MET A 1 23.03 -5.14 -7.37
C MET A 1 24.21 -4.52 -6.64
N TYR A 2 24.05 -3.32 -6.09
CA TYR A 2 25.11 -2.59 -5.38
C TYR A 2 25.04 -2.97 -3.89
N ASN A 3 26.03 -3.71 -3.40
CA ASN A 3 26.08 -4.18 -2.02
C ASN A 3 26.71 -3.08 -1.13
N ASP A 4 25.96 -2.01 -0.90
CA ASP A 4 26.36 -0.96 0.03
C ASP A 4 25.94 -1.36 1.46
N THR A 5 26.92 -1.52 2.34
CA THR A 5 26.71 -1.94 3.74
C THR A 5 25.83 -0.98 4.55
N LYS A 6 25.64 0.26 4.06
CA LYS A 6 24.80 1.28 4.69
C LYS A 6 23.29 1.09 4.45
N TYR A 7 22.92 0.35 3.40
CA TYR A 7 21.52 0.20 3.00
C TYR A 7 21.09 -1.26 3.12
N SER A 8 19.84 -1.47 3.51
CA SER A 8 19.16 -2.73 3.26
C SER A 8 17.94 -2.45 2.42
N TRP A 9 17.92 -3.09 1.26
CA TRP A 9 16.74 -3.15 0.42
C TRP A 9 15.69 -4.01 1.13
N LEU A 10 14.43 -3.60 1.06
CA LEU A 10 13.33 -4.54 1.19
C LEU A 10 13.29 -5.31 -0.13
N PRO A 11 13.75 -6.57 -0.19
CA PRO A 11 13.50 -7.38 -1.36
C PRO A 11 11.98 -7.53 -1.44
N LEU A 12 11.40 -6.92 -2.46
CA LEU A 12 10.09 -7.29 -2.92
C LEU A 12 10.37 -8.56 -3.75
N ASP A 13 10.46 -9.73 -3.10
CA ASP A 13 10.63 -10.99 -3.82
C ASP A 13 9.53 -11.09 -4.89
N ASP A 14 9.74 -11.82 -5.98
CA ASP A 14 8.79 -11.88 -7.12
C ASP A 14 7.35 -12.24 -6.70
N THR A 15 7.19 -12.94 -5.58
CA THR A 15 5.89 -13.21 -4.94
C THR A 15 5.19 -11.92 -4.48
N PHE A 16 5.92 -10.95 -3.93
CA PHE A 16 5.40 -9.65 -3.50
C PHE A 16 5.06 -8.73 -4.67
N ILE A 17 5.80 -8.79 -5.79
CA ILE A 17 5.44 -8.05 -7.02
C ILE A 17 4.16 -8.63 -7.65
N CYS A 18 3.97 -9.96 -7.61
CA CYS A 18 2.71 -10.61 -7.98
C CYS A 18 1.56 -10.27 -7.02
N PHE A 19 1.82 -10.14 -5.72
CA PHE A 19 0.81 -9.72 -4.73
C PHE A 19 0.49 -8.21 -4.77
N PHE A 20 1.37 -7.37 -5.33
CA PHE A 20 1.14 -5.92 -5.54
C PHE A 20 0.42 -5.61 -6.85
N MET A 21 0.16 -6.62 -7.67
CA MET A 21 -0.89 -6.52 -8.65
C MET A 21 -2.20 -6.66 -7.89
N CYS A 22 -2.95 -5.57 -7.78
CA CYS A 22 -4.38 -5.69 -7.60
C CYS A 22 -4.89 -6.71 -8.64
N CYS A 23 -5.68 -7.70 -8.21
CA CYS A 23 -6.43 -8.54 -9.14
C CYS A 23 -7.43 -7.64 -9.86
N SER A 24 -6.96 -7.02 -10.94
CA SER A 24 -7.73 -6.10 -11.75
C SER A 24 -9.02 -6.78 -12.20
N PHE A 25 -10.15 -6.15 -11.93
CA PHE A 25 -11.43 -6.55 -12.53
C PHE A 25 -11.44 -6.20 -14.01
N TYR A 26 -10.85 -5.06 -14.36
CA TYR A 26 -10.75 -4.61 -15.74
C TYR A 26 -9.51 -3.74 -16.00
N ALA A 27 -9.58 -2.44 -15.69
CA ALA A 27 -8.48 -1.48 -15.89
C ALA A 27 -7.96 -0.90 -14.56
N ASP A 28 -8.60 -1.25 -13.44
CA ASP A 28 -8.20 -0.93 -12.08
C ASP A 28 -6.86 -1.60 -11.75
N PHE A 29 -6.03 -0.92 -10.98
CA PHE A 29 -4.70 -1.42 -10.60
C PHE A 29 -4.42 -1.27 -9.10
N GLY A 30 -5.38 -0.73 -8.35
CA GLY A 30 -5.28 -0.39 -6.95
C GLY A 30 -6.41 0.58 -6.54
N PRO A 31 -6.40 1.08 -5.29
CA PRO A 31 -5.40 0.83 -4.27
C PRO A 31 -5.36 -0.63 -3.80
N LEU A 32 -4.26 -1.05 -3.19
CA LEU A 32 -4.13 -2.38 -2.59
C LEU A 32 -5.11 -2.53 -1.42
N ASN A 33 -5.62 -3.75 -1.21
CA ASN A 33 -6.57 -4.05 -0.14
C ASN A 33 -5.93 -4.02 1.26
N LEU A 34 -6.76 -4.18 2.29
CA LEU A 34 -6.32 -3.98 3.67
C LEU A 34 -5.34 -5.05 4.16
N ALA A 35 -5.54 -6.31 3.76
CA ALA A 35 -4.63 -7.41 4.05
C ALA A 35 -3.21 -7.12 3.53
N MET A 36 -3.11 -6.59 2.31
CA MET A 36 -1.84 -6.22 1.70
C MET A 36 -1.14 -5.09 2.47
N LEU A 37 -1.87 -4.06 2.89
CA LEU A 37 -1.33 -2.99 3.72
C LEU A 37 -0.87 -3.52 5.10
N TYR A 38 -1.66 -4.38 5.73
CA TYR A 38 -1.31 -5.00 7.01
C TYR A 38 -0.02 -5.84 6.92
N ARG A 39 0.07 -6.72 5.91
CA ARG A 39 1.25 -7.56 5.66
C ARG A 39 2.49 -6.72 5.37
N TYR A 40 2.34 -5.64 4.60
CA TYR A 40 3.43 -4.67 4.37
C TYR A 40 3.91 -4.06 5.69
N CYS A 41 2.99 -3.56 6.51
CA CYS A 41 3.32 -2.97 7.80
C CYS A 41 4.05 -3.95 8.73
N CYS A 42 3.58 -5.19 8.81
CA CYS A 42 4.24 -6.25 9.58
C CYS A 42 5.68 -6.48 9.14
N ARG A 43 5.93 -6.58 7.82
CA ARG A 43 7.27 -6.78 7.26
C ARG A 43 8.21 -5.62 7.56
N VAL A 44 7.73 -4.38 7.39
CA VAL A 44 8.51 -3.18 7.73
C VAL A 44 8.88 -3.20 9.21
N ASN A 45 7.92 -3.46 10.10
CA ASN A 45 8.15 -3.54 11.54
C ASN A 45 9.15 -4.65 11.91
N MET A 46 9.02 -5.85 11.33
CA MET A 46 9.96 -6.95 11.54
C MET A 46 11.37 -6.59 11.10
N LYS A 47 11.51 -5.95 9.93
CA LYS A 47 12.82 -5.56 9.39
C LYS A 47 13.46 -4.48 10.24
N LEU A 48 12.69 -3.47 10.67
CA LEU A 48 13.18 -2.39 11.55
C LEU A 48 13.61 -2.92 12.93
N LYS A 49 12.95 -3.96 13.46
CA LYS A 49 13.32 -4.60 14.75
C LYS A 49 14.54 -5.53 14.64
N SER A 50 14.98 -5.91 13.44
CA SER A 50 16.12 -6.81 13.28
C SER A 50 17.43 -6.17 13.74
N PHE A 51 18.21 -6.87 14.57
CA PHE A 51 19.52 -6.39 15.04
C PHE A 51 20.47 -6.07 13.88
N THR A 52 20.38 -6.82 12.77
CA THR A 52 21.16 -6.61 11.54
C THR A 52 20.85 -5.28 10.82
N MET A 53 19.76 -4.61 11.21
CA MET A 53 19.27 -3.37 10.62
C MET A 53 19.55 -2.13 11.48
N SER A 54 20.08 -2.28 12.69
CA SER A 54 20.29 -1.20 13.67
C SER A 54 21.14 -0.01 13.18
N ARG A 55 21.94 -0.18 12.13
CA ARG A 55 22.76 0.88 11.50
C ARG A 55 22.52 1.03 9.99
N LYS A 56 21.47 0.40 9.46
CA LYS A 56 21.17 0.40 8.02
C LYS A 56 19.91 1.19 7.74
N LYS A 57 19.92 1.91 6.62
CA LYS A 57 18.70 2.55 6.10
C LYS A 57 17.86 1.53 5.35
N LEU A 58 16.58 1.43 5.69
CA LEU A 58 15.63 0.60 4.98
C LEU A 58 15.18 1.31 3.70
N VAL A 59 15.34 0.66 2.55
CA VAL A 59 14.95 1.22 1.26
C VAL A 59 13.82 0.41 0.66
N HIS A 60 12.67 1.05 0.50
CA HIS A 60 11.54 0.55 -0.30
C HIS A 60 11.73 1.06 -1.73
N HIS A 61 11.89 0.13 -2.67
CA HIS A 61 12.10 0.43 -4.09
C HIS A 61 11.02 -0.24 -4.93
N THR A 62 10.75 0.30 -6.12
CA THR A 62 9.77 -0.24 -7.07
C THR A 62 10.29 -0.04 -8.50
N SER A 63 9.66 -0.70 -9.47
CA SER A 63 9.98 -0.53 -10.90
C SER A 63 9.55 0.83 -11.45
N TYR A 64 9.90 1.14 -12.69
CA TYR A 64 9.47 2.37 -13.38
C TYR A 64 7.98 2.38 -13.81
N ASP A 65 7.28 1.24 -13.71
CA ASP A 65 5.86 1.13 -14.03
C ASP A 65 5.01 2.06 -13.14
N GLN A 66 4.21 2.93 -13.74
CA GLN A 66 3.46 3.95 -13.01
C GLN A 66 2.42 3.38 -12.05
N LYS A 67 1.80 2.23 -12.38
CA LYS A 67 0.81 1.57 -11.53
C LYS A 67 1.48 0.99 -10.29
N LYS A 68 2.60 0.28 -10.47
CA LYS A 68 3.41 -0.25 -9.36
C LYS A 68 4.00 0.87 -8.50
N ARG A 69 4.37 2.01 -9.10
CA ARG A 69 4.83 3.20 -8.37
C ARG A 69 3.75 3.79 -7.47
N ALA A 70 2.53 3.95 -7.98
CA ALA A 70 1.40 4.46 -7.19
C ALA A 70 1.06 3.54 -6.01
N ASN A 71 0.97 2.22 -6.23
CA ASN A 71 0.74 1.25 -5.16
C ASN A 71 1.87 1.26 -4.10
N ALA A 72 3.14 1.26 -4.52
CA ALA A 72 4.26 1.29 -3.60
C ALA A 72 4.31 2.60 -2.77
N ALA A 73 4.00 3.73 -3.40
CA ALA A 73 3.91 5.02 -2.73
C ALA A 73 2.77 5.06 -1.71
N LEU A 74 1.60 4.49 -2.03
CA LEU A 74 0.50 4.39 -1.09
C LEU A 74 0.90 3.61 0.16
N LEU A 75 1.56 2.46 0.02
CA LEU A 75 1.91 1.65 1.17
C LEU A 75 2.90 2.31 2.13
N ILE A 76 3.96 2.93 1.60
CA ILE A 76 4.94 3.60 2.47
C ILE A 76 4.35 4.84 3.14
N SER A 77 3.50 5.59 2.43
CA SER A 77 2.82 6.75 3.02
C SER A 77 1.73 6.36 4.00
N ALA A 78 0.96 5.30 3.74
CA ALA A 78 -0.01 4.73 4.67
C ALA A 78 0.69 4.23 5.95
N TYR A 79 1.83 3.56 5.83
CA TYR A 79 2.66 3.18 6.97
C TYR A 79 3.08 4.41 7.80
N ALA A 80 3.48 5.51 7.14
CA ALA A 80 3.81 6.75 7.83
C ALA A 80 2.61 7.37 8.58
N VAL A 81 1.41 7.27 8.01
CA VAL A 81 0.16 7.72 8.68
C VAL A 81 -0.17 6.84 9.89
N ILE A 82 -0.11 5.51 9.73
CA ILE A 82 -0.55 4.54 10.74
C ILE A 82 0.44 4.44 11.90
N TYR A 83 1.73 4.21 11.60
CA TYR A 83 2.76 3.92 12.60
C TYR A 83 3.60 5.14 12.99
N LEU A 84 3.90 6.04 12.04
CA LEU A 84 4.68 7.26 12.34
C LEU A 84 3.78 8.45 12.74
N LYS A 85 2.46 8.27 12.73
CA LYS A 85 1.43 9.26 13.10
C LYS A 85 1.47 10.56 12.27
N ARG A 86 2.13 10.56 11.10
CA ARG A 86 2.23 11.70 10.17
C ARG A 86 0.89 12.07 9.54
N SER A 87 0.58 13.35 9.37
CA SER A 87 -0.66 13.72 8.65
C SER A 87 -0.63 13.21 7.20
N PRO A 88 -1.80 12.97 6.57
CA PRO A 88 -1.87 12.62 5.15
C PRO A 88 -1.06 13.58 4.26
N GLU A 89 -1.12 14.87 4.56
CA GLU A 89 -0.45 15.94 3.81
C GLU A 89 1.08 15.87 3.98
N GLU A 90 1.57 15.63 5.20
CA GLU A 90 3.01 15.46 5.47
C GLU A 90 3.57 14.22 4.76
N ALA A 91 2.84 13.09 4.85
CA ALA A 91 3.23 11.85 4.22
C ALA A 91 3.26 11.99 2.69
N TYR A 92 2.24 12.65 2.10
CA TYR A 92 2.18 12.92 0.67
C TYR A 92 3.25 13.92 0.23
N SER A 93 3.44 15.02 0.97
CA SER A 93 4.48 16.02 0.66
C SER A 93 5.87 15.40 0.61
N THR A 94 6.15 14.41 1.46
CA THR A 94 7.44 13.68 1.44
C THR A 94 7.62 12.90 0.14
N LEU A 95 6.55 12.29 -0.39
CA LEU A 95 6.59 11.51 -1.63
C LEU A 95 6.80 12.36 -2.89
N ILE A 96 6.23 13.57 -2.91
CA ILE A 96 6.36 14.49 -4.04
C ILE A 96 7.54 15.45 -3.90
N SER A 97 8.23 15.43 -2.75
CA SER A 97 9.43 16.23 -2.55
C SER A 97 10.51 15.84 -3.58
N GLY A 98 11.11 16.84 -4.22
CA GLY A 98 12.09 16.66 -5.30
C GLY A 98 11.50 16.71 -6.71
N ASN A 99 12.26 16.24 -7.69
CA ASN A 99 11.88 16.27 -9.11
C ASN A 99 11.25 14.94 -9.59
N ASN A 100 10.42 14.33 -8.74
CA ASN A 100 9.82 13.04 -9.03
C ASN A 100 8.56 13.21 -9.92
N PRO A 101 8.38 12.39 -10.97
CA PRO A 101 7.15 12.43 -11.75
C PRO A 101 5.96 12.05 -10.86
N GLY A 102 4.82 12.71 -11.07
CA GLY A 102 3.58 12.47 -10.32
C GLY A 102 3.13 11.00 -10.34
N TYR A 103 2.26 10.66 -9.40
CA TYR A 103 1.67 9.32 -9.30
C TYR A 103 0.39 9.23 -10.11
N LEU A 104 0.18 8.09 -10.76
CA LEU A 104 -1.05 7.80 -11.49
C LEU A 104 -2.21 7.67 -10.49
N PRO A 105 -3.32 8.42 -10.65
CA PRO A 105 -4.50 8.25 -9.82
C PRO A 105 -5.13 6.86 -10.00
N PHE A 106 -5.76 6.35 -8.93
CA PHE A 106 -6.53 5.11 -8.98
C PHE A 106 -7.86 5.35 -9.68
N ARG A 107 -8.35 4.31 -10.36
CA ARG A 107 -9.60 4.34 -11.14
C ARG A 107 -10.56 3.28 -10.59
N ASP A 108 -11.84 3.45 -10.88
CA ASP A 108 -12.87 2.49 -10.54
C ASP A 108 -12.74 1.19 -11.35
N ALA A 109 -13.43 0.15 -10.88
CA ALA A 109 -13.49 -1.16 -11.52
C ALA A 109 -14.54 -1.23 -12.66
N ALA A 110 -15.09 -0.09 -13.08
CA ALA A 110 -16.13 -0.04 -14.11
C ALA A 110 -15.57 -0.32 -15.51
N VAL A 111 -16.43 -0.86 -16.38
CA VAL A 111 -16.13 -1.03 -17.80
C VAL A 111 -16.42 0.29 -18.52
N GLY A 112 -15.38 0.99 -18.97
CA GLY A 112 -15.54 2.21 -19.76
C GLY A 112 -14.66 3.37 -19.29
N GLU A 113 -15.09 4.60 -19.60
CA GLU A 113 -14.41 5.81 -19.14
C GLU A 113 -14.59 5.99 -17.63
N CYS A 114 -13.48 6.26 -16.94
CA CYS A 114 -13.50 6.57 -15.52
C CYS A 114 -13.77 8.07 -15.32
N PHE A 115 -14.90 8.35 -14.66
CA PHE A 115 -15.35 9.71 -14.34
C PHE A 115 -14.78 10.23 -13.01
N PHE A 116 -14.28 9.34 -12.15
CA PHE A 116 -13.79 9.70 -10.83
C PHE A 116 -12.46 9.01 -10.53
N ASN A 117 -11.39 9.80 -10.41
CA ASN A 117 -10.07 9.31 -10.09
C ASN A 117 -9.74 9.58 -8.63
N LEU A 118 -9.28 8.56 -7.91
CA LEU A 118 -8.89 8.66 -6.51
C LEU A 118 -7.38 8.89 -6.40
N THR A 119 -6.96 10.01 -5.80
CA THR A 119 -5.53 10.31 -5.65
C THR A 119 -4.93 9.62 -4.44
N LEU A 120 -3.60 9.58 -4.35
CA LEU A 120 -2.90 9.10 -3.15
C LEU A 120 -3.33 9.87 -1.90
N LEU A 121 -3.52 11.19 -2.02
CA LEU A 121 -3.91 12.02 -0.89
C LEU A 121 -5.31 11.65 -0.38
N ASP A 122 -6.25 11.42 -1.29
CA ASP A 122 -7.61 10.99 -0.93
C ASP A 122 -7.59 9.66 -0.17
N CYS A 123 -6.80 8.68 -0.64
CA CYS A 123 -6.61 7.41 0.04
C CYS A 123 -6.04 7.61 1.46
N LEU A 124 -5.01 8.46 1.61
CA LEU A 124 -4.39 8.73 2.91
C LEU A 124 -5.34 9.43 3.88
N GLN A 125 -6.17 10.35 3.39
CA GLN A 125 -7.21 10.98 4.18
C GLN A 125 -8.29 9.98 4.61
N GLY A 126 -8.67 9.05 3.72
CA GLY A 126 -9.54 7.92 4.04
C GLY A 126 -8.98 7.05 5.17
N ILE A 127 -7.72 6.63 5.06
CA ILE A 127 -7.02 5.85 6.10
C ILE A 127 -6.99 6.63 7.42
N ARG A 128 -6.66 7.92 7.39
CA ARG A 128 -6.62 8.76 8.60
C ARG A 128 -7.98 8.83 9.28
N LYS A 129 -9.07 9.02 8.53
CA LYS A 129 -10.44 9.02 9.07
C LYS A 129 -10.83 7.65 9.62
N ALA A 130 -10.47 6.56 8.92
CA ALA A 130 -10.72 5.20 9.38
C ALA A 130 -10.06 4.93 10.74
N LEU A 131 -8.81 5.36 10.92
CA LEU A 131 -8.11 5.29 12.21
C LEU A 131 -8.81 6.14 13.29
N GLN A 132 -9.24 7.36 12.96
CA GLN A 132 -9.90 8.26 13.92
C GLN A 132 -11.25 7.73 14.42
N HIS A 133 -11.98 7.03 13.57
CA HIS A 133 -13.28 6.45 13.89
C HIS A 133 -13.20 5.00 14.38
N GLY A 134 -12.00 4.41 14.47
CA GLY A 134 -11.83 3.01 14.89
C GLY A 134 -12.28 1.98 13.86
N PHE A 135 -12.47 2.37 12.59
CA PHE A 135 -12.72 1.42 11.49
C PHE A 135 -11.45 0.66 11.09
N LEU A 136 -10.29 1.18 11.46
CA LEU A 136 -9.01 0.56 11.18
C LEU A 136 -8.23 0.39 12.48
N ASP A 137 -8.00 -0.86 12.89
CA ASP A 137 -7.10 -1.22 13.98
C ASP A 137 -6.24 -2.42 13.57
N PHE A 138 -4.94 -2.18 13.36
CA PHE A 138 -3.99 -3.23 13.00
C PHE A 138 -3.46 -4.04 14.19
N GLU A 139 -3.76 -3.65 15.43
CA GLU A 139 -3.42 -4.47 16.59
C GLU A 139 -4.39 -5.63 16.75
N SER A 140 -5.66 -5.44 16.36
CA SER A 140 -6.70 -6.46 16.39
C SER A 140 -7.08 -7.04 15.02
N PHE A 141 -6.35 -6.70 13.95
CA PHE A 141 -6.70 -7.10 12.59
C PHE A 141 -6.38 -8.58 12.32
N ASP A 142 -7.42 -9.38 12.09
CA ASP A 142 -7.27 -10.77 11.63
C ASP A 142 -7.19 -10.83 10.10
N VAL A 143 -5.96 -10.96 9.61
CA VAL A 143 -5.69 -11.07 8.17
C VAL A 143 -6.21 -12.38 7.56
N GLU A 144 -6.23 -13.47 8.33
CA GLU A 144 -6.67 -14.77 7.82
C GLU A 144 -8.19 -14.79 7.65
N GLU A 145 -8.91 -14.21 8.60
CA GLU A 145 -10.36 -14.02 8.52
C GLU A 145 -10.73 -13.10 7.34
N TYR A 146 -10.05 -11.96 7.20
CA TYR A 146 -10.29 -11.03 6.09
C TYR A 146 -10.09 -11.70 4.72
N GLU A 147 -8.96 -12.39 4.52
CA GLU A 147 -8.67 -13.08 3.26
C GLU A 147 -9.66 -14.24 3.00
N HIS A 148 -10.13 -14.93 4.04
CA HIS A 148 -11.15 -15.98 3.92
C HIS A 148 -12.46 -15.43 3.33
N TYR A 149 -12.93 -14.30 3.86
CA TYR A 149 -14.15 -13.66 3.36
C TYR A 149 -13.97 -13.02 1.98
N GLU A 150 -12.79 -12.48 1.66
CA GLU A 150 -12.48 -12.00 0.31
C GLU A 150 -12.57 -13.13 -0.73
N VAL A 151 -11.96 -14.30 -0.47
CA VAL A 151 -12.04 -15.45 -1.39
C VAL A 151 -13.49 -15.89 -1.62
N ARG A 152 -14.32 -15.80 -0.59
CA ARG A 152 -15.76 -16.10 -0.70
C ARG A 152 -16.50 -15.04 -1.53
N ALA A 153 -16.17 -13.76 -1.37
CA ALA A 153 -16.69 -12.68 -2.21
C ALA A 153 -16.22 -12.80 -3.67
N HIS A 154 -15.00 -13.29 -3.91
CA HIS A 154 -14.50 -13.64 -5.24
C HIS A 154 -15.36 -14.70 -5.92
N ARG A 155 -15.73 -15.77 -5.20
CA ARG A 155 -16.62 -16.82 -5.73
C ARG A 155 -18.03 -16.31 -6.05
N HIS A 156 -18.51 -15.28 -5.35
CA HIS A 156 -19.83 -14.69 -5.56
C HIS A 156 -19.83 -13.43 -6.44
N ASN A 157 -18.68 -13.05 -7.00
CA ASN A 157 -18.52 -11.87 -7.84
C ASN A 157 -19.02 -10.55 -7.21
N ASN A 158 -18.97 -10.41 -5.88
CA ASN A 158 -19.39 -9.20 -5.18
C ASN A 158 -18.25 -8.16 -5.18
N PRO A 159 -18.39 -6.99 -5.83
CA PRO A 159 -17.32 -6.00 -5.93
C PRO A 159 -17.11 -5.21 -4.63
N VAL A 160 -18.13 -5.08 -3.76
CA VAL A 160 -18.09 -4.21 -2.57
C VAL A 160 -17.15 -4.74 -1.49
N LEU A 161 -17.07 -6.07 -1.35
CA LEU A 161 -16.20 -6.72 -0.36
C LEU A 161 -14.74 -6.86 -0.81
N LYS A 162 -14.41 -6.47 -2.05
CA LYS A 162 -13.07 -6.62 -2.65
C LYS A 162 -12.25 -5.34 -2.65
N CYS A 163 -12.91 -4.21 -2.42
CA CYS A 163 -12.30 -2.87 -2.39
C CYS A 163 -12.33 -2.25 -0.98
N ALA A 164 -12.90 -2.95 0.00
CA ALA A 164 -13.06 -2.50 1.39
C ALA A 164 -11.86 -2.91 2.26
#